data_AF-A0A4Q6DYX8-F1
#
_entry.id   AF-A0A4Q6DYX8-F1
#
_cell.length_a   1.000
_cell.length_b   1.000
_cell.length_c   1.000
_cell.angle_alpha   90.00
_cell.angle_beta   90.00
_cell.angle_gamma   90.00
#
_symmetry.space_group_name_H-M   'P 1'
#
loop_
_entity.id
_entity.type
_entity.pdbx_description
1 polymer ?
#
loop_
_entity_poly.entity_id
_entity_poly.type
_entity_poly.pdbx_seq_one_letter_code
_entity_poly.pdbx_strand_id
1 'polypeptide(L)'
;MRRFRTKKDGPAAGAHERLHEKLVEKYFQDLDIDAVHPGVHDAQFDGKKVYNNITNIIDNEVEPAKRSYNKWLVAASLIGMFITASWFYRYTILNYISPVHTLEVAAVNGNVTHITLGDGTKIWLNGGSKLKYPETFRGKLREITIEGEAFFDVAHDADHPFIVHTGDITTQVLGTSFNIKAYPDEQLLKVDVVSGKVGIVPSATAAVEFKTVFLTLWGRKGASVLNLSIKHITPTTFFGHL
;
A
#
# COMPACT_ATOMS: atom_id res chain seq x y z
N MET A 1 -71.87 21.49 -14.39
CA MET A 1 -72.88 20.58 -14.94
C MET A 1 -72.55 19.15 -14.52
N ARG A 2 -73.53 18.42 -13.96
CA ARG A 2 -73.45 17.00 -13.57
C ARG A 2 -73.46 16.08 -14.80
N ARG A 3 -73.09 14.81 -14.58
CA ARG A 3 -73.37 13.54 -15.34
C ARG A 3 -72.08 12.90 -15.89
N PHE A 4 -71.85 11.58 -15.90
CA PHE A 4 -72.55 10.38 -15.41
C PHE A 4 -71.49 9.28 -15.20
N ARG A 5 -71.67 8.48 -14.15
CA ARG A 5 -70.93 7.22 -13.89
C ARG A 5 -71.49 6.14 -14.82
N THR A 6 -70.64 5.46 -15.57
CA THR A 6 -70.97 4.15 -16.16
C THR A 6 -69.99 3.10 -15.63
N LYS A 7 -70.53 2.31 -14.70
CA LYS A 7 -69.93 1.07 -14.23
C LYS A 7 -70.09 0.06 -15.36
N LYS A 8 -68.97 -0.35 -15.98
CA LYS A 8 -68.96 -1.44 -16.97
C LYS A 8 -68.72 -2.73 -16.19
N ASP A 9 -69.80 -3.44 -15.90
CA ASP A 9 -69.73 -4.77 -15.31
C ASP A 9 -69.07 -5.71 -16.32
N GLY A 10 -67.81 -6.10 -16.04
CA GLY A 10 -67.09 -7.11 -16.83
C GLY A 10 -67.62 -8.51 -16.48
N PRO A 11 -67.88 -9.38 -17.47
CA PRO A 11 -68.37 -10.72 -17.20
C PRO A 11 -67.26 -11.57 -16.56
N ALA A 12 -67.54 -12.04 -15.34
CA ALA A 12 -67.12 -13.31 -14.75
C ALA A 12 -65.69 -13.82 -15.06
N ALA A 13 -64.69 -13.31 -14.33
CA ALA A 13 -63.34 -13.87 -14.28
C ALA A 13 -63.28 -15.36 -13.85
N GLY A 14 -64.33 -15.88 -13.19
CA GLY A 14 -64.43 -17.30 -12.81
C GLY A 14 -65.00 -18.24 -13.88
N ALA A 15 -65.47 -17.72 -15.03
CA ALA A 15 -66.03 -18.57 -16.09
C ALA A 15 -64.94 -19.20 -16.97
N HIS A 16 -63.82 -18.50 -17.17
CA HIS A 16 -62.70 -19.00 -17.97
C HIS A 16 -61.94 -20.11 -17.24
N GLU A 17 -61.72 -19.98 -15.92
CA GLU A 17 -60.97 -20.96 -15.12
C GLU A 17 -61.67 -22.32 -15.05
N ARG A 18 -63.01 -22.33 -14.90
CA ARG A 18 -63.82 -23.56 -14.98
C ARG A 18 -63.85 -24.20 -16.37
N LEU A 19 -63.67 -23.39 -17.41
CA LEU A 19 -63.57 -23.85 -18.79
C LEU A 19 -62.23 -24.54 -19.04
N HIS A 20 -61.15 -23.99 -18.46
CA HIS A 20 -59.84 -24.62 -18.48
C HIS A 20 -59.84 -25.96 -17.76
N GLU A 21 -60.37 -26.04 -16.53
CA GLU A 21 -60.49 -27.32 -15.81
C GLU A 21 -61.32 -28.34 -16.60
N LYS A 22 -62.48 -27.94 -17.15
CA LYS A 22 -63.30 -28.84 -17.97
C LYS A 22 -62.59 -29.34 -19.24
N LEU A 23 -61.80 -28.49 -19.89
CA LEU A 23 -61.07 -28.87 -21.10
C LEU A 23 -59.90 -29.79 -20.76
N VAL A 24 -59.23 -29.55 -19.63
CA VAL A 24 -58.15 -30.40 -19.12
C VAL A 24 -58.71 -31.77 -18.72
N GLU A 25 -59.80 -31.82 -17.96
CA GLU A 25 -60.48 -33.06 -17.58
C GLU A 25 -60.94 -33.85 -18.80
N LYS A 26 -61.52 -33.17 -19.80
CA LYS A 26 -61.95 -33.78 -21.05
C LYS A 26 -60.76 -34.32 -21.86
N TYR A 27 -59.66 -33.58 -21.91
CA TYR A 27 -58.44 -34.02 -22.59
C TYR A 27 -57.83 -35.27 -21.93
N PHE A 28 -57.83 -35.34 -20.60
CA PHE A 28 -57.37 -36.52 -19.87
C PHE A 28 -58.34 -37.70 -19.92
N GLN A 29 -59.65 -37.47 -20.04
CA GLN A 29 -60.63 -38.53 -20.31
C GLN A 29 -60.53 -39.09 -21.74
N ASP A 30 -60.30 -38.24 -22.75
CA ASP A 30 -60.14 -38.68 -24.14
C ASP A 30 -58.77 -39.38 -24.35
N LEU A 31 -57.78 -39.07 -23.51
CA LEU A 31 -56.54 -39.84 -23.36
C LEU A 31 -56.81 -41.09 -22.51
N ASP A 32 -57.65 -41.98 -23.02
CA ASP A 32 -57.79 -43.34 -22.51
C ASP A 32 -56.53 -44.13 -22.90
N ILE A 33 -55.43 -43.85 -22.21
CA ILE A 33 -54.11 -44.46 -22.41
C ILE A 33 -54.21 -45.99 -22.19
N ASP A 34 -55.20 -46.44 -21.44
CA ASP A 34 -55.45 -47.84 -21.13
C ASP A 34 -56.27 -48.57 -22.22
N ALA A 35 -57.05 -47.85 -23.05
CA ALA A 35 -57.86 -48.47 -24.12
C ALA A 35 -57.09 -48.78 -25.41
N VAL A 36 -55.89 -48.24 -25.60
CA VAL A 36 -55.12 -48.45 -26.84
C VAL A 36 -54.44 -49.84 -26.87
N HIS A 37 -54.28 -50.52 -25.72
CA HIS A 37 -53.63 -51.85 -25.65
C HIS A 37 -54.38 -52.85 -24.73
N PRO A 38 -55.54 -53.38 -25.14
CA PRO A 38 -56.21 -54.45 -24.39
C PRO A 38 -55.40 -55.75 -24.55
N GLY A 39 -54.52 -56.04 -23.60
CA GLY A 39 -53.70 -57.26 -23.61
C GLY A 39 -52.23 -57.08 -23.23
N VAL A 40 -51.78 -55.89 -22.84
CA VAL A 40 -50.44 -55.68 -22.24
C VAL A 40 -50.60 -55.32 -20.76
N HIS A 41 -51.13 -56.26 -19.99
CA HIS A 41 -50.56 -56.53 -18.66
C HIS A 41 -49.50 -57.61 -19.02
N ASP A 42 -48.19 -57.53 -18.80
CA ASP A 42 -47.44 -57.37 -17.55
C ASP A 42 -45.96 -57.06 -17.87
N ALA A 43 -45.64 -56.34 -18.94
CA ALA A 43 -44.27 -55.85 -19.07
C ALA A 43 -44.09 -54.77 -17.99
N GLN A 44 -43.60 -55.16 -16.80
CA GLN A 44 -43.26 -54.27 -15.69
C GLN A 44 -42.66 -52.99 -16.29
N PHE A 45 -43.42 -51.89 -16.27
CA PHE A 45 -42.94 -50.63 -16.80
C PHE A 45 -41.85 -50.15 -15.85
N ASP A 46 -40.62 -50.56 -16.15
CA ASP A 46 -39.45 -50.20 -15.38
C ASP A 46 -39.09 -48.77 -15.74
N GLY A 47 -39.73 -47.83 -15.03
CA GLY A 47 -39.47 -46.41 -15.17
C GLY A 47 -38.00 -46.06 -14.99
N LYS A 48 -37.22 -46.86 -14.24
CA LYS A 48 -35.76 -46.67 -14.13
C LYS A 48 -35.06 -47.04 -15.42
N LYS A 49 -35.46 -48.12 -16.08
CA LYS A 49 -34.90 -48.52 -17.38
C LYS A 49 -35.21 -47.50 -18.47
N VAL A 50 -36.43 -46.96 -18.49
CA VAL A 50 -36.84 -45.91 -19.42
C VAL A 50 -36.08 -44.61 -19.14
N TYR A 51 -36.01 -44.18 -17.87
CA TYR A 51 -35.24 -43.01 -17.45
C TYR A 51 -33.76 -43.14 -17.84
N ASN A 52 -33.14 -44.28 -17.54
CA ASN A 52 -31.73 -44.53 -17.86
C ASN A 52 -31.49 -44.55 -19.37
N ASN A 53 -32.39 -45.14 -20.17
CA ASN A 53 -32.27 -45.13 -21.62
C ASN A 53 -32.38 -43.72 -22.20
N ILE A 54 -33.35 -42.92 -21.73
CA ILE A 54 -33.51 -41.53 -22.19
C ILE A 54 -32.29 -40.70 -21.80
N THR A 55 -31.82 -40.83 -20.56
CA THR A 55 -30.65 -40.10 -20.07
C THR A 55 -29.40 -40.49 -20.85
N ASN A 56 -29.18 -41.78 -21.09
CA ASN A 56 -28.06 -42.27 -21.91
C ASN A 56 -28.13 -41.77 -23.36
N ILE A 57 -29.32 -41.65 -23.96
CA ILE A 57 -29.45 -41.11 -25.33
C ILE A 57 -29.12 -39.61 -25.34
N ILE A 58 -29.63 -38.85 -24.38
CA ILE A 58 -29.31 -37.42 -24.23
C ILE A 58 -27.82 -37.23 -23.98
N ASP A 59 -27.20 -38.03 -23.11
CA ASP A 59 -25.78 -37.94 -22.79
C ASP A 59 -24.88 -38.36 -23.98
N ASN A 60 -25.36 -39.25 -24.86
CA ASN A 60 -24.64 -39.67 -26.06
C ASN A 60 -24.84 -38.72 -27.26
N GLU A 61 -25.96 -37.97 -27.32
CA GLU A 61 -26.21 -36.99 -28.38
C GLU A 61 -25.70 -35.58 -28.02
N VAL A 62 -25.68 -35.23 -26.74
CA VAL A 62 -25.13 -33.97 -26.25
C VAL A 62 -23.64 -34.18 -25.98
N GLU A 63 -22.82 -34.03 -27.02
CA GLU A 63 -21.39 -33.80 -26.83
C GLU A 63 -21.22 -32.63 -25.85
N PRO A 64 -20.66 -32.83 -24.64
CA PRO A 64 -20.48 -31.74 -23.71
C PRO A 64 -19.55 -30.77 -24.41
N ALA A 65 -20.04 -29.56 -24.70
CA ALA A 65 -19.21 -28.51 -25.28
C ALA A 65 -18.01 -28.33 -24.35
N LYS A 66 -16.86 -28.91 -24.71
CA LYS A 66 -15.61 -28.85 -23.94
C LYS A 66 -15.15 -27.40 -23.99
N ARG A 67 -15.74 -26.56 -23.14
CA ARG A 67 -15.36 -25.17 -22.99
C ARG A 67 -13.90 -25.20 -22.55
N SER A 68 -13.03 -24.69 -23.41
CA SER A 68 -11.59 -24.78 -23.26
C SER A 68 -11.16 -23.92 -22.06
N TYR A 69 -11.27 -24.49 -20.87
CA TYR A 69 -10.90 -23.87 -19.60
C TYR A 69 -9.43 -23.43 -19.61
N ASN A 70 -8.60 -24.16 -20.35
CA ASN A 70 -7.19 -23.82 -20.57
C ASN A 70 -7.02 -22.46 -21.26
N LYS A 71 -7.92 -22.05 -22.16
CA LYS A 71 -7.86 -20.71 -22.79
C LYS A 71 -8.14 -19.59 -21.80
N TRP A 72 -9.09 -19.80 -20.88
CA TRP A 72 -9.40 -18.86 -19.82
C TRP A 72 -8.30 -18.79 -18.76
N LEU A 73 -7.68 -19.92 -18.42
CA LEU A 73 -6.51 -19.97 -17.53
C LEU A 73 -5.30 -19.25 -18.11
N VAL A 74 -5.03 -19.42 -19.41
CA VAL A 74 -3.95 -18.69 -20.10
C VAL A 74 -4.26 -17.20 -20.12
N ALA A 75 -5.49 -16.79 -20.44
CA ALA A 75 -5.89 -15.38 -20.41
C ALA A 75 -5.80 -14.76 -19.01
N ALA A 76 -6.23 -15.47 -17.97
CA ALA A 76 -6.15 -15.01 -16.58
C ALA A 76 -4.69 -14.86 -16.11
N SER A 77 -3.81 -15.78 -16.50
CA SER A 77 -2.37 -15.71 -16.19
C SER A 77 -1.71 -14.49 -16.81
N LEU A 78 -2.05 -14.17 -18.06
CA LEU A 78 -1.54 -12.98 -18.75
C LEU A 78 -1.97 -11.69 -18.05
N ILE A 79 -3.25 -11.58 -17.69
CA ILE A 79 -3.77 -10.42 -16.94
C ILE A 79 -3.09 -10.30 -15.59
N GLY A 80 -2.93 -11.40 -14.85
CA GLY A 80 -2.21 -11.44 -13.59
C GLY A 80 -0.76 -10.94 -13.75
N MET A 81 -0.06 -11.38 -14.79
CA MET A 81 1.31 -10.94 -15.07
C MET A 81 1.40 -9.45 -15.39
N PHE A 82 0.43 -8.90 -16.12
CA PHE A 82 0.37 -7.45 -16.37
C PHE A 82 0.05 -6.66 -15.10
N ILE A 83 -0.83 -7.16 -14.22
CA ILE A 83 -1.15 -6.50 -12.95
C ILE A 83 0.05 -6.53 -12.01
N THR A 84 0.72 -7.68 -11.85
CA THR A 84 1.90 -7.80 -10.99
C THR A 84 3.07 -6.99 -11.54
N ALA A 85 3.31 -7.02 -12.86
CA ALA A 85 4.29 -6.17 -13.51
C ALA A 85 3.94 -4.69 -13.32
N SER A 86 2.69 -4.28 -13.56
CA SER A 86 2.26 -2.88 -13.38
C SER A 86 2.40 -2.42 -11.93
N TRP A 87 2.08 -3.26 -10.95
CA TRP A 87 2.28 -2.96 -9.53
C TRP A 87 3.77 -2.85 -9.17
N PHE A 88 4.60 -3.76 -9.67
CA PHE A 88 6.05 -3.73 -9.48
C PHE A 88 6.72 -2.52 -10.17
N TYR A 89 6.30 -2.21 -11.39
CA TYR A 89 6.71 -1.02 -12.13
C TYR A 89 6.25 0.25 -11.43
N ARG A 90 5.01 0.32 -10.92
CA ARG A 90 4.53 1.46 -10.13
C ARG A 90 5.40 1.68 -8.89
N TYR A 91 5.72 0.61 -8.16
CA TYR A 91 6.59 0.69 -6.98
C TYR A 91 8.00 1.16 -7.33
N THR A 92 8.54 0.72 -8.48
CA THR A 92 9.93 1.01 -8.87
C THR A 92 10.10 2.35 -9.59
N ILE A 93 9.17 2.74 -10.46
CA ILE A 93 9.32 3.87 -11.38
C ILE A 93 8.78 5.20 -10.84
N LEU A 94 7.80 5.21 -9.93
CA LEU A 94 7.30 6.47 -9.35
C LEU A 94 8.38 7.27 -8.60
N ASN A 95 9.43 6.60 -8.10
CA ASN A 95 10.55 7.26 -7.45
C ASN A 95 11.53 7.93 -8.43
N TYR A 96 11.44 7.64 -9.74
CA TYR A 96 12.37 8.13 -10.78
C TYR A 96 11.82 9.27 -11.65
N ILE A 97 10.51 9.33 -11.89
CA ILE A 97 9.92 10.25 -12.91
C ILE A 97 9.82 11.72 -12.43
N SER A 98 9.96 11.98 -11.13
CA SER A 98 9.97 13.36 -10.61
C SER A 98 11.08 13.52 -9.58
N PRO A 99 12.29 13.95 -9.99
CA PRO A 99 13.35 14.24 -9.04
C PRO A 99 12.85 15.30 -8.06
N VAL A 100 12.98 15.04 -6.76
CA VAL A 100 12.59 16.03 -5.76
C VAL A 100 13.50 17.24 -5.90
N HIS A 101 12.91 18.44 -6.04
CA HIS A 101 13.67 19.66 -6.07
C HIS A 101 14.45 19.80 -4.76
N THR A 102 15.76 19.96 -4.88
CA THR A 102 16.61 20.24 -3.72
C THR A 102 16.70 21.75 -3.54
N LEU A 103 16.39 22.21 -2.34
CA LEU A 103 16.47 23.59 -1.92
C LEU A 103 17.79 23.82 -1.18
N GLU A 104 18.38 25.00 -1.37
CA GLU A 104 19.57 25.45 -0.66
C GLU A 104 19.27 26.79 0.01
N VAL A 105 19.58 26.90 1.30
CA VAL A 105 19.40 28.10 2.09
C VAL A 105 20.73 28.44 2.76
N ALA A 106 21.23 29.65 2.53
CA ALA A 106 22.41 30.18 3.18
C ALA A 106 22.01 31.29 4.16
N ALA A 107 22.46 31.19 5.41
CA ALA A 107 22.26 32.24 6.40
C ALA A 107 23.35 33.31 6.26
N VAL A 108 22.92 34.58 6.16
CA VAL A 108 23.83 35.72 6.13
C VAL A 108 24.60 35.80 7.45
N ASN A 109 25.89 36.11 7.40
CA ASN A 109 26.72 36.29 8.59
C ASN A 109 26.06 37.23 9.62
N GLY A 110 26.07 36.83 10.89
CA GLY A 110 25.46 37.58 11.98
C GLY A 110 23.94 37.44 12.13
N ASN A 111 23.26 36.73 11.23
CA ASN A 111 21.82 36.47 11.31
C ASN A 111 21.53 34.98 11.51
N VAL A 112 20.46 34.68 12.23
CA VAL A 112 19.91 33.32 12.37
C VAL A 112 18.70 33.20 11.46
N THR A 113 18.71 32.20 10.58
CA THR A 113 17.59 31.88 9.70
C THR A 113 16.76 30.74 10.28
N HIS A 114 15.47 30.95 10.48
CA HIS A 114 14.55 29.91 10.93
C HIS A 114 13.85 29.24 9.75
N ILE A 115 13.87 27.91 9.72
CA ILE A 115 13.35 27.08 8.63
C ILE A 115 12.45 26.00 9.24
N THR A 116 11.29 25.76 8.63
CA THR A 116 10.41 24.64 8.98
C THR A 116 10.27 23.75 7.76
N LEU A 117 10.66 22.49 7.92
CA LEU A 117 10.62 21.48 6.85
C LEU A 117 9.22 20.89 6.70
N GLY A 118 8.98 20.20 5.58
CA GLY A 118 7.67 19.60 5.26
C GLY A 118 7.20 18.50 6.23
N ASP A 119 8.11 17.93 7.02
CA ASP A 119 7.83 16.96 8.08
C ASP A 119 7.54 17.60 9.46
N GLY A 120 7.58 18.93 9.56
CA GLY A 120 7.39 19.68 10.80
C GLY A 120 8.68 19.90 11.62
N THR A 121 9.82 19.39 11.17
CA THR A 121 11.13 19.65 11.79
C THR A 121 11.48 21.13 11.71
N LYS A 122 11.96 21.70 12.81
CA LYS A 122 12.38 23.11 12.89
C LYS A 122 13.90 23.22 12.96
N ILE A 123 14.45 24.17 12.23
CA ILE A 123 15.88 24.39 12.10
C ILE A 123 16.18 25.88 12.30
N TRP A 124 17.13 26.17 13.17
CA TRP A 124 17.71 27.50 13.35
C TRP A 124 19.13 27.45 12.81
N LEU A 125 19.33 28.00 11.61
CA LEU A 125 20.59 28.03 10.89
C LEU A 125 21.37 29.28 11.29
N ASN A 126 22.56 29.12 11.88
CA ASN A 126 23.40 30.22 12.33
C ASN A 126 24.10 30.91 11.15
N GLY A 127 24.58 32.14 11.36
CA GLY A 127 25.22 32.94 10.32
C GLY A 127 26.43 32.25 9.68
N GLY A 128 26.57 32.41 8.36
CA GLY A 128 27.65 31.78 7.60
C GLY A 128 27.43 30.30 7.33
N SER A 129 26.28 29.75 7.70
CA SER A 129 25.94 28.34 7.51
C SER A 129 25.06 28.15 6.28
N LYS A 130 25.09 26.94 5.72
CA LYS A 130 24.31 26.54 4.55
C LYS A 130 23.58 25.25 4.85
N LEU A 131 22.32 25.18 4.45
CA LEU A 131 21.47 24.00 4.55
C LEU A 131 20.98 23.60 3.16
N LYS A 132 21.12 22.33 2.83
CA LYS A 132 20.60 21.71 1.60
C LYS A 132 19.64 20.60 1.96
N TYR A 133 18.43 20.64 1.42
CA TYR A 133 17.36 19.70 1.76
C TYR A 133 16.36 19.53 0.61
N PRO A 134 15.69 18.38 0.48
CA PRO A 134 14.62 18.21 -0.49
C PRO A 134 13.37 18.99 -0.09
N GLU A 135 12.64 19.55 -1.06
CA GLU A 135 11.35 20.22 -0.83
C GLU A 135 10.33 19.29 -0.14
N THR A 136 10.40 17.99 -0.41
CA THR A 136 9.58 16.98 0.26
C THR A 136 10.39 15.71 0.47
N PHE A 137 10.39 15.17 1.69
CA PHE A 137 11.01 13.87 1.94
C PHE A 137 10.21 12.75 1.29
N ARG A 138 10.86 11.95 0.42
CA ARG A 138 10.28 10.77 -0.22
C ARG A 138 11.11 9.55 0.13
N GLY A 139 10.44 8.42 0.39
CA GLY A 139 11.11 7.16 0.72
C GLY A 139 11.21 6.91 2.22
N LYS A 140 12.24 6.15 2.62
CA LYS A 140 12.40 5.66 4.00
C LYS A 140 13.21 6.58 4.91
N LEU A 141 13.87 7.60 4.37
CA LEU A 141 14.82 8.44 5.08
C LEU A 141 14.52 9.92 4.85
N ARG A 142 14.80 10.75 5.84
CA ARG A 142 14.74 12.21 5.76
C ARG A 142 16.17 12.76 5.77
N GLU A 143 16.74 12.99 4.60
CA GLU A 143 18.17 13.36 4.46
C GLU A 143 18.36 14.85 4.16
N ILE A 144 19.27 15.48 4.88
CA ILE A 144 19.71 16.86 4.66
C ILE A 144 21.24 16.97 4.75
N THR A 145 21.79 18.03 4.18
CA THR A 145 23.22 18.35 4.29
C THR A 145 23.38 19.75 4.87
N ILE A 146 24.31 19.91 5.81
CA ILE A 146 24.64 21.21 6.41
C ILE A 146 26.14 21.46 6.44
N GLU A 147 26.51 22.72 6.19
CA GLU A 147 27.83 23.28 6.45
C GLU A 147 27.66 24.46 7.43
N GLY A 148 28.48 24.53 8.48
CA GLY A 148 28.36 25.56 9.51
C GLY A 148 27.63 25.07 10.77
N GLU A 149 26.79 25.91 11.37
CA GLU A 149 26.10 25.61 12.62
C GLU A 149 24.58 25.72 12.51
N ALA A 150 23.89 24.74 13.07
CA ALA A 150 22.44 24.81 13.26
C ALA A 150 21.97 24.04 14.48
N PHE A 151 20.90 24.56 15.06
CA PHE A 151 20.09 23.88 16.03
C PHE A 151 18.89 23.22 15.34
N PHE A 152 18.62 21.97 15.68
CA PHE A 152 17.56 21.14 15.14
C PHE A 152 16.59 20.77 16.25
N ASP A 153 15.30 20.90 15.97
CA ASP A 153 14.20 20.31 16.74
C ASP A 153 13.43 19.37 15.82
N VAL A 154 13.85 18.11 15.80
CA VAL A 154 13.39 17.12 14.82
C VAL A 154 12.07 16.50 15.25
N ALA A 155 11.09 16.53 14.34
CA ALA A 155 9.80 15.88 14.55
C ALA A 155 10.00 14.37 14.73
N HIS A 156 9.37 13.81 15.76
CA HIS A 156 9.51 12.40 16.09
C HIS A 156 8.86 11.51 15.02
N ASP A 157 9.68 10.67 14.39
CA ASP A 157 9.26 9.66 13.43
C ASP A 157 10.31 8.54 13.43
N ALA A 158 9.92 7.37 13.96
CA ALA A 158 10.78 6.19 14.07
C ALA A 158 10.85 5.39 12.76
N ASP A 159 9.81 5.47 11.93
CA ASP A 159 9.72 4.74 10.66
C ASP A 159 10.54 5.43 9.56
N HIS A 160 10.74 6.75 9.69
CA HIS A 160 11.55 7.56 8.78
C HIS A 160 12.67 8.30 9.54
N PRO A 161 13.84 7.67 9.78
CA PRO A 161 14.97 8.32 10.43
C PRO A 161 15.41 9.62 9.74
N PHE A 162 15.81 10.60 10.55
CA PHE A 162 16.34 11.88 10.09
C PHE A 162 17.87 11.85 10.07
N ILE A 163 18.45 12.16 8.93
CA ILE A 163 19.87 12.03 8.62
C ILE A 163 20.43 13.40 8.27
N VAL A 164 21.46 13.81 9.00
CA VAL A 164 22.18 15.06 8.77
C VAL A 164 23.60 14.75 8.35
N HIS A 165 23.95 15.14 7.12
CA HIS A 165 25.30 15.02 6.60
C HIS A 165 26.10 16.29 6.88
N THR A 166 27.26 16.14 7.52
CA THR A 166 28.20 17.22 7.85
C THR A 166 29.62 16.80 7.56
N GLY A 167 30.13 17.15 6.37
CA GLY A 167 31.44 16.71 5.90
C GLY A 167 31.60 15.20 6.03
N ASP A 168 32.57 14.77 6.84
CA ASP A 168 32.93 13.37 7.03
C ASP A 168 32.09 12.62 8.07
N ILE A 169 31.06 13.25 8.63
CA ILE A 169 30.22 12.67 9.67
C ILE A 169 28.76 12.71 9.23
N THR A 170 28.05 11.62 9.51
CA THR A 170 26.61 11.52 9.36
C THR A 170 25.96 11.32 10.73
N THR A 171 24.98 12.16 11.04
CA THR A 171 24.24 12.13 12.29
C THR A 171 22.82 11.62 12.03
N GLN A 172 22.38 10.60 12.76
CA GLN A 172 21.07 9.98 12.64
C GLN A 172 20.25 10.14 13.92
N VAL A 173 19.00 10.59 13.78
CA VAL A 173 18.06 10.77 14.90
C VAL A 173 16.64 10.35 14.51
N LEU A 174 15.79 10.09 15.50
CA LEU A 174 14.38 9.73 15.30
C LEU A 174 13.40 10.79 15.81
N GLY A 175 13.87 11.85 16.47
CA GLY A 175 13.04 12.80 17.21
C GLY A 175 13.82 13.39 18.38
N THR A 176 14.78 14.24 18.06
CA THR A 176 15.81 14.70 18.97
C THR A 176 16.00 16.19 18.75
N SER A 177 16.25 16.91 19.83
CA SER A 177 16.63 18.32 19.79
C SER A 177 18.12 18.43 20.07
N PHE A 178 18.90 18.96 19.13
CA PHE A 178 20.37 18.95 19.16
C PHE A 178 20.97 20.07 18.32
N ASN A 179 22.21 20.45 18.60
CA ASN A 179 22.99 21.43 17.84
C ASN A 179 24.13 20.70 17.12
N ILE A 180 24.39 21.05 15.87
CA ILE A 180 25.63 20.68 15.17
C ILE A 180 26.40 21.96 14.85
N LYS A 181 27.70 21.95 15.16
CA LYS A 181 28.68 22.95 14.71
C LYS A 181 29.76 22.26 13.89
N ALA A 182 29.79 22.53 12.59
CA ALA A 182 30.64 21.90 11.59
C ALA A 182 31.03 22.91 10.50
N TYR A 183 31.69 24.00 10.89
CA TYR A 183 32.25 24.96 9.94
C TYR A 183 33.45 24.36 9.20
N PRO A 184 33.55 24.48 7.85
CA PRO A 184 34.65 23.89 7.08
C PRO A 184 36.05 24.40 7.45
N ASP A 185 36.13 25.64 7.94
CA ASP A 185 37.36 26.31 8.39
C ASP A 185 37.72 26.01 9.85
N GLU A 186 36.81 25.38 10.61
CA GLU A 186 37.08 24.98 11.99
C GLU A 186 37.59 23.53 12.06
N GLN A 187 38.57 23.27 12.94
CA GLN A 187 39.09 21.93 13.19
C GLN A 187 38.22 21.09 14.15
N LEU A 188 37.16 21.66 14.71
CA LEU A 188 36.29 20.95 15.64
C LEU A 188 34.93 20.71 14.98
N LEU A 189 34.45 19.46 15.01
CA LEU A 189 33.04 19.16 14.75
C LEU A 189 32.40 18.82 16.09
N LYS A 190 31.30 19.48 16.41
CA LYS A 190 30.62 19.34 17.71
C LYS A 190 29.15 19.02 17.51
N VAL A 191 28.65 18.07 18.32
CA VAL A 191 27.23 17.71 18.35
C VAL A 191 26.74 17.76 19.81
N ASP A 192 25.93 18.76 20.13
CA ASP A 192 25.38 18.93 21.48
C ASP A 192 23.92 18.45 21.51
N VAL A 193 23.56 17.61 22.47
CA VAL A 193 22.21 17.03 22.54
C VAL A 193 21.45 17.66 23.70
N VAL A 194 20.29 18.24 23.39
CA VAL A 194 19.38 18.80 24.39
C VAL A 194 18.43 17.72 24.91
N SER A 195 17.80 16.98 24.01
CA SER A 195 16.87 15.90 24.35
C SER A 195 16.77 14.86 23.26
N GLY A 196 16.59 13.59 23.63
CA GLY A 196 16.46 12.48 22.70
C GLY A 196 17.73 11.64 22.60
N LYS A 197 17.90 10.96 21.46
CA LYS A 197 19.05 10.08 21.19
C LYS A 197 19.66 10.43 19.84
N VAL A 198 20.98 10.37 19.76
CA VAL A 198 21.74 10.65 18.54
C VAL A 198 22.67 9.48 18.23
N GLY A 199 22.56 8.94 17.02
CA GLY A 199 23.55 8.05 16.43
C GLY A 199 24.51 8.85 15.55
N ILE A 200 25.80 8.57 15.63
CA ILE A 200 26.83 9.23 14.82
C ILE A 200 27.63 8.15 14.12
N VAL A 201 27.74 8.26 12.79
CA VAL A 201 28.51 7.32 11.96
C VAL A 201 29.50 8.09 11.08
N PRO A 202 30.75 7.61 10.95
CA PRO A 202 31.68 8.15 9.96
C PRO A 202 31.13 7.97 8.54
N SER A 203 31.27 8.98 7.69
CA SER A 203 30.94 8.86 6.27
C SER A 203 31.94 7.89 5.61
N ALA A 204 31.43 6.86 4.93
CA ALA A 204 32.20 5.70 4.46
C ALA A 204 33.31 5.98 3.43
N THR A 205 33.48 7.23 2.98
CA THR A 205 34.28 7.60 1.81
C THR A 205 35.71 8.01 2.14
N ALA A 206 36.07 8.23 3.41
CA ALA A 206 37.42 8.64 3.74
C ALA A 206 38.01 7.84 4.91
N ALA A 207 39.23 7.37 4.71
CA ALA A 207 40.12 6.95 5.79
C ALA A 207 40.51 8.21 6.58
N VAL A 208 39.56 8.74 7.35
CA VAL A 208 39.73 10.00 8.08
C VAL A 208 40.41 9.71 9.41
N GLU A 209 41.51 10.41 9.65
CA GLU A 209 42.08 10.60 10.96
C GLU A 209 41.03 11.28 11.86
N PHE A 210 40.50 10.55 12.85
CA PHE A 210 39.29 10.96 13.57
C PHE A 210 39.40 12.36 14.19
N LYS A 211 38.57 13.29 13.69
CA LYS A 211 38.25 14.54 14.36
C LYS A 211 37.37 14.20 15.57
N THR A 212 37.82 14.50 16.79
CA THR A 212 37.13 14.14 18.04
C THR A 212 35.67 14.61 18.04
N VAL A 213 34.73 13.68 18.25
CA VAL A 213 33.30 14.00 18.41
C VAL A 213 32.99 14.10 19.89
N PHE A 214 32.47 15.26 20.29
CA PHE A 214 32.05 15.52 21.65
C PHE A 214 30.53 15.43 21.72
N LEU A 215 29.99 14.52 22.54
CA LEU A 215 28.60 14.56 22.97
C LEU A 215 28.52 15.23 24.34
N THR A 216 27.78 16.34 24.42
CA THR A 216 27.41 16.94 25.71
C THR A 216 25.90 16.86 25.90
N LEU A 217 25.47 16.45 27.11
CA LEU A 217 24.09 16.57 27.55
C LEU A 217 23.89 17.95 28.16
N TRP A 218 23.04 18.76 27.53
CA TRP A 218 22.77 20.11 28.01
C TRP A 218 22.06 20.09 29.38
N GLY A 219 22.50 20.92 30.34
CA GLY A 219 21.75 21.18 31.58
C GLY A 219 22.13 20.38 32.84
N ARG A 220 23.08 19.43 32.79
CA ARG A 220 23.63 18.82 34.02
C ARG A 220 24.88 19.57 34.50
N LYS A 221 24.81 20.24 35.66
CA LYS A 221 26.01 20.71 36.37
C LYS A 221 26.92 19.50 36.64
N GLY A 222 28.10 19.47 36.03
CA GLY A 222 29.02 18.32 36.07
C GLY A 222 28.87 17.31 34.92
N ALA A 223 28.23 17.67 33.81
CA ALA A 223 28.12 16.80 32.63
C ALA A 223 29.50 16.32 32.16
N SER A 224 29.74 15.01 32.23
CA SER A 224 30.91 14.36 31.68
C SER A 224 30.87 14.50 30.16
N VAL A 225 31.88 15.16 29.61
CA VAL A 225 32.14 15.18 28.17
C VAL A 225 32.49 13.76 27.76
N LEU A 226 31.62 13.09 27.01
CA LEU A 226 31.94 11.75 26.50
C LEU A 226 32.85 11.93 25.29
N ASN A 227 34.16 11.79 25.48
CA ASN A 227 35.10 11.64 24.37
C ASN A 227 34.85 10.26 23.73
N LEU A 228 34.05 10.22 22.67
CA LEU A 228 33.97 9.05 21.83
C LEU A 228 35.20 9.02 20.92
N SER A 229 36.29 8.42 21.42
CA SER A 229 37.32 7.88 20.54
C SER A 229 36.72 6.65 19.87
N ILE A 230 36.29 6.81 18.62
CA ILE A 230 35.75 5.72 17.80
C ILE A 230 36.91 4.77 17.48
N LYS A 231 37.21 3.83 18.39
CA LYS A 231 38.08 2.70 18.07
C LYS A 231 37.33 1.81 17.07
N HIS A 232 37.76 1.87 15.80
CA HIS A 232 37.46 0.94 14.71
C HIS A 232 36.09 0.23 14.80
N ILE A 233 35.08 0.80 14.15
CA ILE A 233 33.86 0.03 13.84
C ILE A 233 34.08 -0.61 12.47
N THR A 234 34.36 -1.92 12.46
CA THR A 234 34.23 -2.72 11.24
C THR A 234 32.75 -2.80 10.85
N PRO A 235 32.40 -2.72 9.56
CA PRO A 235 31.02 -2.87 9.13
C PRO A 235 30.61 -4.33 9.34
N THR A 236 30.01 -4.63 10.48
CA THR A 236 29.37 -5.92 10.72
C THR A 236 27.87 -5.69 10.84
N THR A 237 27.19 -6.12 9.78
CA THR A 237 25.79 -6.49 9.63
C THR A 237 24.97 -6.46 10.92
N PHE A 238 24.12 -5.45 11.09
CA PHE A 238 23.03 -5.47 12.06
C PHE A 238 21.73 -5.87 11.35
N PHE A 239 21.57 -7.16 11.09
CA PHE A 239 20.24 -7.79 11.05
C PHE A 239 19.99 -8.36 12.44
N GLY A 240 19.06 -7.76 13.19
CA GLY A 240 18.71 -8.21 14.53
C GLY A 240 17.32 -7.74 14.90
N HIS A 241 16.39 -8.70 14.98
CA HIS A 241 15.01 -8.61 15.45
C HIS A 241 14.76 -7.56 16.55
N LEU A 242 13.77 -6.68 16.36
CA LEU A 242 12.36 -6.83 16.80
C LEU A 242 11.53 -5.65 16.27
#